data_AF-A0A9P1CHR8-F1
#
_entry.id   AF-A0A9P1CHR8-F1
#
_cell.length_a   1.000
_cell.length_b   1.000
_cell.length_c   1.000
_cell.angle_alpha   90.00
_cell.angle_beta   90.00
_cell.angle_gamma   90.00
#
_symmetry.space_group_name_H-M   'P 1'
#
loop_
_entity.id
_entity.type
_entity.pdbx_description
1 polymer ?
#
loop_
_entity_poly.entity_id
_entity_poly.type
_entity_poly.pdbx_seq_one_letter_code
_entity_poly.pdbx_strand_id
1 'polypeptide(L)'
;MPAPAPSWTLKGVSLTRKEASLLQSWGCPREVLHALDFVAQNAGPEESSRDVEVLDMFCGEKAISGHWSKRGKKASDSKFFCFWLFALGARAVCQVCVYVWQSGFLTLLLMVLQMAPDALGVIGLPCITYIFMNSFTHGRTSDKPYGNESTREYVKLANVLTVRTVIVIMIMSVRAVYWFVEQPGSSKVIHFPELKHLQKLIWASGMKTYFQRFWMGSWGAPSPKLSMGISSMPYIDELKTKLTQFERAKLSSKGIAIVKVLPCGKKTVSGGPALRKTQIYPSGFASKLYDLISKVKAFIVLVGAVQSYGIKNKFTRTWDHLNLNGEKLWSRISPTGRFDGHCCLGKKYCRSKSVSCAKFALAGQTWLRA
;
A
#
# COMPACT_ATOMS: atom_id res chain seq x y z
N MET A 1 -15.76 26.21 27.17
CA MET A 1 -15.79 25.17 26.12
C MET A 1 -14.40 25.10 25.49
N PRO A 2 -13.77 23.93 25.34
CA PRO A 2 -12.53 23.84 24.57
C PRO A 2 -12.81 24.28 23.14
N ALA A 3 -11.94 25.12 22.58
CA ALA A 3 -12.03 25.53 21.17
C ALA A 3 -12.07 24.26 20.29
N PRO A 4 -12.97 24.18 19.29
CA PRO A 4 -12.93 23.08 18.34
C PRO A 4 -11.51 23.00 17.78
N ALA A 5 -10.93 21.79 17.77
CA ALA A 5 -9.62 21.55 17.18
C ALA A 5 -9.61 22.20 15.78
N PRO A 6 -8.54 22.93 15.40
CA PRO A 6 -8.50 23.59 14.10
C PRO A 6 -8.79 22.53 13.04
N SER A 7 -9.96 22.64 12.41
CA SER A 7 -10.30 21.83 11.27
C SER A 7 -9.37 22.29 10.18
N TRP A 8 -8.26 21.57 10.00
CA TRP A 8 -7.47 21.60 8.77
C TRP A 8 -8.35 21.00 7.66
N THR A 9 -9.50 21.61 7.38
CA THR A 9 -10.26 21.37 6.16
C THR A 9 -9.41 21.97 5.06
N LEU A 10 -8.49 21.14 4.56
CA LEU A 10 -7.83 21.27 3.27
C LEU A 10 -8.96 21.32 2.23
N LYS A 11 -9.56 22.49 2.05
CA LYS A 11 -10.64 22.68 1.08
C LYS A 11 -10.00 22.65 -0.31
N GLY A 12 -10.08 21.48 -0.95
CA GLY A 12 -9.66 21.28 -2.32
C GLY A 12 -8.57 20.21 -2.49
N VAL A 13 -8.51 19.66 -3.70
CA VAL A 13 -7.53 18.65 -4.12
C VAL A 13 -6.13 19.23 -4.37
N SER A 14 -6.00 20.55 -4.57
CA SER A 14 -4.73 21.25 -4.86
C SER A 14 -3.64 20.99 -3.82
N LEU A 15 -2.39 20.90 -4.27
CA LEU A 15 -1.25 20.81 -3.37
C LEU A 15 -1.08 22.10 -2.57
N THR A 16 -0.72 21.96 -1.30
CA THR A 16 -0.21 23.07 -0.50
C THR A 16 1.18 23.47 -0.99
N ARG A 17 1.60 24.71 -0.68
CA ARG A 17 2.97 25.17 -0.98
C ARG A 17 4.04 24.24 -0.39
N LYS A 18 3.81 23.71 0.81
CA LYS A 18 4.73 22.75 1.47
C LYS A 18 4.82 21.43 0.70
N GLU A 19 3.69 20.86 0.31
CA GLU A 19 3.64 19.62 -0.49
C GLU A 19 4.36 19.80 -1.83
N ALA A 20 4.10 20.89 -2.55
CA ALA A 20 4.73 21.21 -3.83
C ALA A 20 6.25 21.43 -3.70
N SER A 21 6.69 22.20 -2.69
CA SER A 21 8.12 22.42 -2.42
C SER A 21 8.83 21.12 -2.06
N LEU A 22 8.19 20.25 -1.27
CA LEU A 22 8.76 18.94 -0.93
C LEU A 22 8.91 18.05 -2.16
N LEU A 23 7.90 17.96 -3.02
CA LEU A 23 7.99 17.23 -4.29
C LEU A 23 9.11 17.76 -5.17
N GLN A 24 9.24 19.09 -5.30
CA GLN A 24 10.31 19.70 -6.07
C GLN A 24 11.70 19.37 -5.48
N SER A 25 11.84 19.39 -4.15
CA SER A 25 13.09 19.01 -3.47
C SER A 25 13.44 17.53 -3.65
N TRP A 26 12.44 16.68 -3.87
CA TRP A 26 12.59 15.27 -4.19
C TRP A 26 12.85 15.02 -5.69
N GLY A 27 13.05 16.07 -6.48
CA GLY A 27 13.33 15.96 -7.92
C GLY A 27 12.10 15.63 -8.77
N CYS A 28 10.88 15.88 -8.27
CA CYS A 28 9.67 15.76 -9.08
C CYS A 28 9.75 16.74 -10.27
N PRO A 29 9.54 16.27 -11.53
CA PRO A 29 9.58 17.15 -12.70
C PRO A 29 8.57 18.30 -12.60
N ARG A 30 8.93 19.49 -13.10
CA ARG A 30 8.05 20.67 -13.05
C ARG A 30 6.76 20.45 -13.83
N GLU A 31 6.83 19.69 -14.91
CA GLU A 31 5.71 19.29 -15.75
C GLU A 31 4.69 18.48 -14.95
N VAL A 32 5.14 17.65 -14.01
CA VAL A 32 4.25 16.91 -13.10
C VAL A 32 3.57 17.86 -12.11
N LEU A 33 4.29 18.85 -11.59
CA LEU A 33 3.70 19.87 -10.70
C LEU A 33 2.64 20.71 -11.43
N HIS A 34 2.93 21.14 -12.67
CA HIS A 34 1.94 21.84 -13.51
C HIS A 34 0.75 20.94 -13.84
N ALA A 35 0.97 19.66 -14.13
CA ALA A 35 -0.10 18.70 -14.37
C ALA A 35 -0.99 18.53 -13.12
N LEU A 36 -0.39 18.48 -11.92
CA LEU A 36 -1.12 18.40 -10.65
C LEU A 36 -1.97 19.64 -10.39
N ASP A 37 -1.43 20.83 -10.66
CA ASP A 37 -2.17 22.09 -10.55
C ASP A 37 -3.32 22.15 -11.58
N PHE A 38 -3.04 21.79 -12.83
CA PHE A 38 -4.02 21.72 -13.91
C PHE A 38 -5.20 20.80 -13.55
N VAL A 39 -4.94 19.55 -13.12
CA VAL A 39 -6.04 18.63 -12.77
C VAL A 39 -6.79 19.07 -11.53
N ALA A 40 -6.15 19.76 -10.60
CA ALA A 40 -6.81 20.28 -9.40
C ALA A 40 -7.74 21.46 -9.73
N GLN A 41 -7.33 22.36 -10.62
CA GLN A 41 -8.14 23.49 -11.08
C GLN A 41 -9.33 23.06 -11.94
N ASN A 42 -9.21 21.93 -12.63
CA ASN A 42 -10.26 21.38 -13.51
C ASN A 42 -11.09 20.27 -12.84
N ALA A 43 -10.89 20.01 -11.54
CA ALA A 43 -11.66 19.01 -10.81
C ALA A 43 -13.12 19.48 -10.63
N GLY A 44 -14.08 18.60 -10.94
CA GLY A 44 -15.49 18.89 -10.70
C GLY A 44 -15.84 19.02 -9.20
N PRO A 45 -17.06 19.48 -8.86
CA PRO A 45 -17.51 19.60 -7.47
C PRO A 45 -17.43 18.30 -6.65
N GLU A 46 -17.68 17.15 -7.30
CA GLU A 46 -17.58 15.83 -6.65
C GLU A 46 -16.12 15.35 -6.48
N GLU A 47 -15.25 15.82 -7.36
CA GLU A 47 -13.83 15.44 -7.47
C GLU A 47 -12.89 16.36 -6.68
N SER A 48 -13.42 17.43 -6.10
CA SER A 48 -12.66 18.43 -5.34
C SER A 48 -12.58 18.09 -3.84
N SER A 49 -13.16 16.96 -3.43
CA SER A 49 -13.10 16.43 -2.06
C SER A 49 -11.89 15.52 -1.83
N ARG A 50 -11.32 15.58 -0.61
CA ARG A 50 -10.21 14.71 -0.15
C ARG A 50 -10.72 13.61 0.77
N ASP A 51 -11.62 12.76 0.28
CA ASP A 51 -12.37 11.79 1.07
C ASP A 51 -12.19 10.34 0.61
N VAL A 52 -11.34 10.09 -0.39
CA VAL A 52 -11.04 8.73 -0.86
C VAL A 52 -10.15 8.02 0.17
N GLU A 53 -10.65 6.94 0.77
CA GLU A 53 -9.94 6.17 1.80
C GLU A 53 -9.03 5.07 1.24
N VAL A 54 -9.31 4.59 0.03
CA VAL A 54 -8.44 3.63 -0.67
C VAL A 54 -8.39 3.92 -2.16
N LEU A 55 -7.20 3.80 -2.73
CA LEU A 55 -6.96 3.80 -4.17
C LEU A 55 -6.40 2.44 -4.58
N ASP A 56 -7.18 1.65 -5.30
CA ASP A 56 -6.79 0.32 -5.79
C ASP A 56 -6.29 0.43 -7.25
N MET A 57 -4.97 0.51 -7.41
CA MET A 57 -4.29 0.65 -8.70
C MET A 57 -4.00 -0.71 -9.33
N PHE A 58 -4.35 -0.85 -10.63
CA PHE A 58 -4.23 -2.09 -11.40
C PHE A 58 -5.08 -3.22 -10.81
N CYS A 59 -6.27 -2.88 -10.31
CA CYS A 59 -7.05 -3.66 -9.35
C CYS A 59 -7.66 -4.98 -9.84
N GLY A 60 -7.48 -5.40 -11.09
CA GLY A 60 -7.79 -6.77 -11.55
C GLY A 60 -9.27 -7.19 -11.46
N GLU A 61 -9.77 -7.56 -10.28
CA GLU A 61 -11.19 -7.82 -9.95
C GLU A 61 -11.73 -6.94 -8.81
N LYS A 62 -11.10 -5.79 -8.55
CA LYS A 62 -11.51 -4.85 -7.49
C LYS A 62 -11.59 -5.49 -6.10
N ALA A 63 -10.74 -6.48 -5.85
CA ALA A 63 -10.79 -7.23 -4.61
C ALA A 63 -10.46 -6.34 -3.39
N ILE A 64 -9.57 -5.35 -3.53
CA ILE A 64 -9.25 -4.41 -2.44
C ILE A 64 -10.33 -3.33 -2.37
N SER A 65 -10.58 -2.57 -3.45
CA SER A 65 -11.56 -1.48 -3.41
C SER A 65 -12.96 -1.97 -3.05
N GLY A 66 -13.40 -3.11 -3.61
CA GLY A 66 -14.69 -3.72 -3.29
C GLY A 66 -14.78 -4.17 -1.82
N HIS A 67 -13.67 -4.50 -1.17
CA HIS A 67 -13.65 -4.83 0.25
C HIS A 67 -13.84 -3.59 1.14
N TRP A 68 -13.34 -2.43 0.72
CA TRP A 68 -13.58 -1.14 1.39
C TRP A 68 -15.01 -0.66 1.19
N SER A 69 -15.52 -0.72 -0.05
CA SER A 69 -16.89 -0.30 -0.35
C SER A 69 -17.92 -1.08 0.48
N LYS A 70 -17.71 -2.40 0.67
CA LYS A 70 -18.57 -3.23 1.53
C LYS A 70 -18.61 -2.80 3.01
N ARG A 71 -17.66 -1.98 3.46
CA ARG A 71 -17.62 -1.40 4.81
C ARG A 71 -18.04 0.08 4.83
N GLY A 72 -18.71 0.55 3.77
CA GLY A 72 -19.17 1.93 3.68
C GLY A 72 -18.03 2.94 3.52
N LYS A 73 -16.83 2.50 3.11
CA LYS A 73 -15.71 3.42 2.87
C LYS A 73 -15.68 3.86 1.42
N LYS A 74 -15.40 5.14 1.17
CA LYS A 74 -15.20 5.66 -0.18
C LYS A 74 -13.91 5.06 -0.75
N ALA A 75 -14.06 4.34 -1.84
CA ALA A 75 -12.99 3.63 -2.52
C ALA A 75 -12.96 4.08 -3.97
N SER A 76 -11.77 4.45 -4.44
CA SER A 76 -11.53 4.70 -5.85
C SER A 76 -10.77 3.51 -6.42
N ASP A 77 -11.16 3.12 -7.61
CA ASP A 77 -10.46 2.07 -8.33
C ASP A 77 -10.09 2.54 -9.73
N SER A 78 -8.91 2.11 -10.11
CA SER A 78 -8.26 2.59 -11.31
C SER A 78 -8.73 1.80 -12.56
N LYS A 79 -9.73 0.93 -12.39
CA LYS A 79 -10.35 0.13 -13.45
C LYS A 79 -11.32 0.92 -14.31
N PHE A 80 -11.94 1.95 -13.73
CA PHE A 80 -13.00 2.75 -14.37
C PHE A 80 -12.58 3.27 -15.75
N PHE A 81 -11.29 3.51 -15.94
CA PHE A 81 -10.75 4.07 -17.16
C PHE A 81 -10.50 3.07 -18.31
N CYS A 82 -10.51 1.76 -18.03
CA CYS A 82 -10.57 0.76 -19.10
C CYS A 82 -11.96 0.72 -19.75
N PHE A 83 -13.02 1.03 -18.98
CA PHE A 83 -14.40 0.89 -19.45
C PHE A 83 -14.84 2.05 -20.34
N TRP A 84 -14.38 3.28 -20.06
CA TRP A 84 -14.70 4.45 -20.90
C TRP A 84 -14.08 4.38 -22.31
N LEU A 85 -12.92 3.73 -22.46
CA LEU A 85 -12.33 3.42 -23.78
C LEU A 85 -13.03 2.26 -24.50
N PHE A 86 -13.75 1.39 -23.78
CA PHE A 86 -14.55 0.32 -24.39
C PHE A 86 -15.87 0.84 -25.00
N ALA A 87 -16.42 1.94 -24.46
CA ALA A 87 -17.61 2.61 -25.03
C ALA A 87 -17.36 3.20 -26.44
N LEU A 88 -16.10 3.34 -26.86
CA LEU A 88 -15.69 3.81 -28.19
C LEU A 88 -15.35 2.68 -29.17
N GLY A 89 -15.78 1.44 -28.89
CA GLY A 89 -15.67 0.32 -29.85
C GLY A 89 -14.26 -0.29 -30.02
N ALA A 90 -13.25 0.19 -29.30
CA ALA A 90 -11.91 -0.40 -29.28
C ALA A 90 -11.90 -1.66 -28.41
N ARG A 91 -12.11 -2.83 -29.04
CA ARG A 91 -12.02 -4.14 -28.37
C ARG A 91 -10.63 -4.29 -27.74
N ALA A 92 -10.61 -4.36 -26.40
CA ALA A 92 -9.46 -4.69 -25.55
C ALA A 92 -8.33 -3.64 -25.49
N VAL A 93 -8.66 -2.39 -25.14
CA VAL A 93 -7.62 -1.49 -24.61
C VAL A 93 -7.13 -2.03 -23.26
N CYS A 94 -5.89 -2.49 -23.24
CA CYS A 94 -5.20 -3.01 -22.06
C CYS A 94 -5.11 -1.94 -20.96
N GLN A 95 -5.30 -2.31 -19.69
CA GLN A 95 -5.13 -1.40 -18.52
C GLN A 95 -3.76 -0.68 -18.55
N VAL A 96 -2.74 -1.34 -19.09
CA VAL A 96 -1.40 -0.78 -19.31
C VAL A 96 -1.43 0.45 -20.22
N CYS A 97 -2.25 0.43 -21.28
CA CYS A 97 -2.33 1.55 -22.21
C CYS A 97 -2.78 2.81 -21.48
N VAL A 98 -3.84 2.73 -20.67
CA VAL A 98 -4.43 3.92 -20.05
C VAL A 98 -3.42 4.69 -19.18
N TYR A 99 -2.62 3.98 -18.38
CA TYR A 99 -1.59 4.60 -17.55
C TYR A 99 -0.34 5.04 -18.31
N VAL A 100 -0.18 4.64 -19.57
CA VAL A 100 0.86 5.12 -20.49
C VAL A 100 0.39 6.36 -21.26
N TRP A 101 -0.90 6.46 -21.58
CA TRP A 101 -1.47 7.65 -22.21
C TRP A 101 -1.48 8.82 -21.22
N GLN A 102 -1.38 10.04 -21.74
CA GLN A 102 -1.34 11.26 -20.92
C GLN A 102 -2.65 11.43 -20.14
N SER A 103 -3.80 11.24 -20.79
CA SER A 103 -5.13 11.40 -20.16
C SER A 103 -5.36 10.46 -18.98
N GLY A 104 -4.99 9.19 -19.10
CA GLY A 104 -5.14 8.24 -18.00
C GLY A 104 -4.17 8.51 -16.85
N PHE A 105 -2.99 9.06 -17.13
CA PHE A 105 -2.10 9.53 -16.06
C PHE A 105 -2.65 10.78 -15.36
N LEU A 106 -3.16 11.78 -16.08
CA LEU A 106 -3.81 12.95 -15.47
C LEU A 106 -4.98 12.54 -14.56
N THR A 107 -5.79 11.57 -14.99
CA THR A 107 -6.86 11.03 -14.15
C THR A 107 -6.30 10.37 -12.89
N LEU A 108 -5.23 9.57 -13.01
CA LEU A 108 -4.58 8.97 -11.86
C LEU A 108 -4.06 10.04 -10.88
N LEU A 109 -3.49 11.14 -11.40
CA LEU A 109 -3.07 12.27 -10.57
C LEU A 109 -4.27 12.86 -9.81
N LEU A 110 -5.40 13.10 -10.47
CA LEU A 110 -6.63 13.57 -9.83
C LEU A 110 -7.10 12.61 -8.73
N MET A 111 -7.15 11.31 -9.00
CA MET A 111 -7.54 10.29 -8.01
C MET A 111 -6.63 10.29 -6.78
N VAL A 112 -5.31 10.45 -6.97
CA VAL A 112 -4.35 10.54 -5.86
C VAL A 112 -4.53 11.83 -5.07
N LEU A 113 -4.88 12.94 -5.73
CA LEU A 113 -5.18 14.21 -5.05
C LEU A 113 -6.51 14.18 -4.27
N GLN A 114 -7.44 13.28 -4.60
CA GLN A 114 -8.68 13.05 -3.84
C GLN A 114 -8.47 12.16 -2.60
N MET A 115 -7.29 11.54 -2.44
CA MET A 115 -7.02 10.70 -1.28
C MET A 115 -6.98 11.52 -0.01
N ALA A 116 -7.72 11.04 1.00
CA ALA A 116 -7.70 11.59 2.35
C ALA A 116 -6.33 11.36 3.00
N PRO A 117 -5.89 12.22 3.94
CA PRO A 117 -4.78 11.88 4.81
C PRO A 117 -5.00 10.52 5.50
N ASP A 118 -3.93 9.75 5.68
CA ASP A 118 -3.95 8.39 6.23
C ASP A 118 -4.77 7.37 5.41
N ALA A 119 -5.16 7.70 4.18
CA ALA A 119 -5.71 6.75 3.22
C ALA A 119 -4.66 5.72 2.77
N LEU A 120 -5.09 4.69 2.04
CA LEU A 120 -4.22 3.64 1.52
C LEU A 120 -4.23 3.56 -0.01
N GLY A 121 -3.07 3.75 -0.65
CA GLY A 121 -2.86 3.43 -2.05
C GLY A 121 -2.31 2.01 -2.20
N VAL A 122 -3.05 1.09 -2.82
CA VAL A 122 -2.59 -0.27 -3.12
C VAL A 122 -2.23 -0.38 -4.58
N ILE A 123 -1.01 -0.82 -4.88
CA ILE A 123 -0.44 -0.81 -6.23
C ILE A 123 0.00 -2.21 -6.64
N GLY A 124 -0.79 -2.85 -7.50
CA GLY A 124 -0.43 -4.12 -8.15
C GLY A 124 0.30 -3.89 -9.48
N LEU A 125 1.51 -3.34 -9.45
CA LEU A 125 2.28 -3.01 -10.66
C LEU A 125 2.29 -4.19 -11.67
N PRO A 126 2.02 -3.96 -12.98
CA PRO A 126 2.03 -5.03 -13.97
C PRO A 126 3.36 -5.80 -13.99
N CYS A 127 3.32 -7.05 -13.52
CA CYS A 127 4.54 -7.80 -13.21
C CYS A 127 5.13 -8.57 -14.41
N ILE A 128 4.41 -8.70 -15.52
CA ILE A 128 4.79 -9.56 -16.66
C ILE A 128 6.18 -9.23 -17.23
N THR A 129 6.62 -7.98 -17.12
CA THR A 129 7.91 -7.50 -17.64
C THR A 129 9.04 -7.53 -16.61
N TYR A 130 8.76 -7.97 -15.38
CA TYR A 130 9.71 -7.99 -14.27
C TYR A 130 9.89 -9.38 -13.64
N ILE A 131 9.05 -10.36 -13.98
CA ILE A 131 9.11 -11.72 -13.43
C ILE A 131 10.06 -12.65 -14.20
N PHE A 132 10.56 -13.66 -13.49
CA PHE A 132 11.49 -14.65 -14.04
C PHE A 132 10.97 -15.37 -15.30
N MET A 133 9.66 -15.61 -15.42
CA MET A 133 9.09 -16.31 -16.59
C MET A 133 9.35 -15.58 -17.91
N ASN A 134 9.56 -14.26 -17.85
CA ASN A 134 9.79 -13.43 -19.01
C ASN A 134 11.23 -12.90 -19.08
N SER A 135 12.16 -13.45 -18.27
CA SER A 135 13.52 -12.93 -18.13
C SER A 135 14.33 -12.95 -19.40
N PHE A 136 14.12 -13.95 -20.24
CA PHE A 136 14.81 -14.09 -21.52
C PHE A 136 14.46 -12.94 -22.48
N THR A 137 13.21 -12.53 -22.55
CA THR A 137 12.74 -11.52 -23.50
C THR A 137 12.94 -10.12 -22.95
N HIS A 138 12.66 -9.89 -21.66
CA HIS A 138 12.80 -8.56 -21.05
C HIS A 138 14.26 -8.21 -20.75
N GLY A 139 15.14 -9.21 -20.56
CA GLY A 139 16.59 -9.02 -20.42
C GLY A 139 17.01 -8.16 -19.22
N ARG A 140 16.23 -8.17 -18.13
CA ARG A 140 16.50 -7.34 -16.95
C ARG A 140 17.36 -8.11 -15.97
N THR A 141 18.39 -7.44 -15.48
CA THR A 141 19.26 -7.91 -14.40
C THR A 141 19.30 -6.85 -13.30
N SER A 142 20.05 -7.10 -12.21
CA SER A 142 20.33 -6.07 -11.21
C SER A 142 21.03 -4.85 -11.81
N ASP A 143 21.92 -5.11 -12.79
CA ASP A 143 22.81 -4.09 -13.38
C ASP A 143 22.20 -3.48 -14.65
N LYS A 144 21.26 -4.20 -15.28
CA LYS A 144 20.46 -3.74 -16.42
C LYS A 144 18.98 -3.68 -16.05
N PRO A 145 18.56 -2.78 -15.14
CA PRO A 145 17.19 -2.76 -14.64
C PRO A 145 16.17 -2.34 -15.70
N TYR A 146 16.56 -1.53 -16.69
CA TYR A 146 15.71 -1.11 -17.82
C TYR A 146 15.54 -2.17 -18.92
N GLY A 147 16.31 -3.27 -18.85
CA GLY A 147 16.14 -4.42 -19.75
C GLY A 147 16.39 -4.08 -21.21
N ASN A 148 15.70 -4.79 -22.10
CA ASN A 148 15.86 -4.68 -23.55
C ASN A 148 14.90 -3.63 -24.16
N GLU A 149 14.78 -2.45 -23.57
CA GLU A 149 13.81 -1.42 -24.01
C GLU A 149 14.06 -0.89 -25.43
N SER A 150 15.29 -0.96 -25.94
CA SER A 150 15.63 -0.57 -27.32
C SER A 150 15.09 -1.53 -28.38
N THR A 151 14.80 -2.79 -28.01
CA THR A 151 14.34 -3.82 -28.96
C THR A 151 12.93 -4.32 -28.67
N ARG A 152 12.36 -3.99 -27.51
CA ARG A 152 11.07 -4.53 -27.04
C ARG A 152 10.18 -3.41 -26.49
N GLU A 153 9.22 -2.96 -27.28
CA GLU A 153 8.31 -1.86 -26.90
C GLU A 153 7.59 -2.11 -25.57
N TYR A 154 7.14 -3.34 -25.31
CA TYR A 154 6.46 -3.66 -24.05
C TYR A 154 7.36 -3.47 -22.80
N VAL A 155 8.69 -3.57 -22.95
CA VAL A 155 9.67 -3.32 -21.87
C VAL A 155 9.75 -1.82 -21.60
N LYS A 156 9.80 -1.00 -22.65
CA LYS A 156 9.76 0.46 -22.58
C LYS A 156 8.47 0.96 -21.91
N LEU A 157 7.32 0.44 -22.33
CA LEU A 157 6.02 0.76 -21.73
C LEU A 157 5.99 0.43 -20.23
N ALA A 158 6.54 -0.71 -19.83
CA ALA A 158 6.63 -1.06 -18.42
C ALA A 158 7.57 -0.15 -17.62
N ASN A 159 8.67 0.32 -18.22
CA ASN A 159 9.55 1.32 -17.59
C ASN A 159 8.78 2.63 -17.34
N VAL A 160 8.06 3.13 -18.35
CA VAL A 160 7.20 4.33 -18.23
C VAL A 160 6.17 4.17 -17.11
N LEU A 161 5.46 3.04 -17.06
CA LEU A 161 4.50 2.76 -15.98
C LEU A 161 5.14 2.76 -14.59
N THR A 162 6.36 2.22 -14.49
CA THR A 162 7.08 2.13 -13.22
C THR A 162 7.51 3.51 -12.75
N VAL A 163 8.03 4.36 -13.65
CA VAL A 163 8.36 5.77 -13.36
C VAL A 163 7.11 6.55 -12.93
N ARG A 164 5.99 6.42 -13.65
CA ARG A 164 4.73 7.07 -13.28
C ARG A 164 4.20 6.60 -11.93
N THR A 165 4.38 5.33 -11.62
CA THR A 165 4.03 4.78 -10.30
C THR A 165 4.92 5.36 -9.20
N VAL A 166 6.23 5.51 -9.44
CA VAL A 166 7.14 6.19 -8.51
C VAL A 166 6.68 7.62 -8.24
N ILE A 167 6.31 8.38 -9.27
CA ILE A 167 5.76 9.73 -9.13
C ILE A 167 4.48 9.72 -8.27
N VAL A 168 3.57 8.79 -8.51
CA VAL A 168 2.34 8.65 -7.73
C VAL A 168 2.65 8.33 -6.25
N ILE A 169 3.64 7.48 -5.98
CA ILE A 169 4.09 7.21 -4.61
C ILE A 169 4.71 8.45 -3.95
N MET A 170 5.45 9.27 -4.70
CA MET A 170 5.97 10.56 -4.19
C MET A 170 4.80 11.45 -3.74
N ILE A 171 3.79 11.61 -4.59
CA ILE A 171 2.61 12.44 -4.31
C ILE A 171 1.84 11.90 -3.09
N MET A 172 1.60 10.58 -3.02
CA MET A 172 0.99 9.97 -1.85
C MET A 172 1.79 10.26 -0.58
N SER A 173 3.11 10.09 -0.63
CA SER A 173 3.98 10.28 0.54
C SER A 173 3.94 11.71 1.09
N VAL A 174 4.03 12.73 0.22
CA VAL A 174 3.97 14.14 0.67
C VAL A 174 2.59 14.54 1.20
N ARG A 175 1.54 13.82 0.79
CA ARG A 175 0.16 14.02 1.22
C ARG A 175 -0.23 13.22 2.47
N ALA A 176 0.74 12.61 3.15
CA ALA A 176 0.51 11.71 4.28
C ALA A 176 -0.45 10.55 3.94
N VAL A 177 -0.39 10.05 2.71
CA VAL A 177 -1.12 8.86 2.27
C VAL A 177 -0.20 7.65 2.38
N TYR A 178 -0.69 6.60 3.02
CA TYR A 178 0.01 5.33 3.07
C TYR A 178 -0.07 4.63 1.72
N TRP A 179 0.98 3.89 1.35
CA TRP A 179 1.01 3.16 0.10
C TRP A 179 1.57 1.76 0.28
N PHE A 180 1.15 0.83 -0.58
CA PHE A 180 1.57 -0.56 -0.59
C PHE A 180 1.76 -1.03 -2.03
N VAL A 181 3.00 -1.32 -2.43
CA VAL A 181 3.34 -1.87 -3.74
C VAL A 181 3.50 -3.37 -3.61
N GLU A 182 2.61 -4.14 -4.25
CA GLU A 182 2.72 -5.59 -4.34
C GLU A 182 3.43 -6.01 -5.62
N GLN A 183 4.26 -7.04 -5.50
CA GLN A 183 4.85 -7.75 -6.62
C GLN A 183 5.04 -9.22 -6.32
N PRO A 184 5.13 -10.08 -7.35
CA PRO A 184 5.67 -11.43 -7.19
C PRO A 184 7.06 -11.39 -6.56
N GLY A 185 7.39 -12.35 -5.68
CA GLY A 185 8.67 -12.38 -4.96
C GLY A 185 9.91 -12.54 -5.86
N SER A 186 9.72 -12.97 -7.11
CA SER A 186 10.76 -13.05 -8.14
C SER A 186 10.94 -11.76 -8.96
N SER A 187 10.09 -10.75 -8.74
CA SER A 187 10.06 -9.55 -9.57
C SER A 187 11.37 -8.76 -9.44
N LYS A 188 11.88 -8.27 -10.56
CA LYS A 188 13.09 -7.45 -10.65
C LYS A 188 12.83 -5.96 -10.46
N VAL A 189 11.58 -5.53 -10.26
CA VAL A 189 11.25 -4.09 -10.10
C VAL A 189 11.92 -3.47 -8.86
N ILE A 190 12.29 -4.27 -7.84
CA ILE A 190 13.06 -3.80 -6.68
C ILE A 190 14.45 -3.25 -7.05
N HIS A 191 14.93 -3.58 -8.25
CA HIS A 191 16.20 -3.06 -8.75
C HIS A 191 16.05 -1.80 -9.59
N PHE A 192 14.81 -1.36 -9.85
CA PHE A 192 14.51 -0.18 -10.68
C PHE A 192 15.09 1.09 -10.03
N PRO A 193 15.91 1.89 -10.75
CA PRO A 193 16.66 3.00 -10.15
C PRO A 193 15.79 4.04 -9.47
N GLU A 194 14.68 4.41 -10.09
CA GLU A 194 13.75 5.45 -9.61
C GLU A 194 13.05 5.02 -8.32
N LEU A 195 12.71 3.73 -8.21
CA LEU A 195 12.12 3.19 -6.97
C LEU A 195 13.14 3.20 -5.82
N LYS A 196 14.40 2.83 -6.09
CA LYS A 196 15.49 2.91 -5.11
C LYS A 196 15.79 4.36 -4.71
N HIS A 197 15.78 5.27 -5.68
CA HIS A 197 16.00 6.69 -5.43
C HIS A 197 14.89 7.26 -4.54
N LEU A 198 13.63 6.95 -4.85
CA LEU A 198 12.50 7.31 -4.01
C LEU A 198 12.64 6.80 -2.57
N GLN A 199 13.02 5.52 -2.38
CA GLN A 199 13.23 4.98 -1.04
C GLN A 199 14.30 5.76 -0.25
N LYS A 200 15.39 6.17 -0.92
CA LYS A 200 16.43 7.02 -0.30
C LYS A 200 15.88 8.40 0.08
N LEU A 201 15.08 9.03 -0.79
CA LEU A 201 14.48 10.35 -0.52
C LEU A 201 13.48 10.30 0.65
N ILE A 202 12.64 9.27 0.70
CA ILE A 202 11.71 9.03 1.81
C ILE A 202 12.51 8.86 3.12
N TRP A 203 13.59 8.08 3.09
CA TRP A 203 14.43 7.89 4.27
C TRP A 203 15.14 9.17 4.72
N ALA A 204 15.71 9.93 3.77
CA ALA A 204 16.34 11.23 4.05
C ALA A 204 15.34 12.25 4.63
N SER A 205 14.05 12.08 4.35
CA SER A 205 12.96 12.90 4.91
C SER A 205 12.48 12.41 6.28
N GLY A 206 13.18 11.46 6.91
CA GLY A 206 12.84 10.92 8.23
C GLY A 206 11.68 9.90 8.22
N MET A 207 11.16 9.56 7.04
CA MET A 207 10.12 8.53 6.90
C MET A 207 10.75 7.15 6.71
N LYS A 208 10.00 6.09 7.05
CA LYS A 208 10.44 4.71 6.89
C LYS A 208 9.71 4.04 5.73
N THR A 209 10.41 3.18 5.02
CA THR A 209 9.80 2.20 4.12
C THR A 209 10.04 0.81 4.69
N TYR A 210 9.08 -0.07 4.48
CA TYR A 210 9.09 -1.43 4.98
C TYR A 210 9.05 -2.41 3.81
N PHE A 211 9.69 -3.57 3.98
CA PHE A 211 9.69 -4.65 3.00
C PHE A 211 9.23 -5.95 3.65
N GLN A 212 8.30 -6.66 3.03
CA GLN A 212 7.84 -7.95 3.54
C GLN A 212 7.58 -8.95 2.40
N ARG A 213 7.93 -10.22 2.64
CA ARG A 213 7.54 -11.35 1.79
C ARG A 213 6.44 -12.17 2.43
N PHE A 214 5.50 -12.65 1.63
CA PHE A 214 4.36 -13.41 2.11
C PHE A 214 3.80 -14.33 1.02
N TRP A 215 3.13 -15.39 1.43
CA TRP A 215 2.49 -16.32 0.52
C TRP A 215 1.02 -15.95 0.34
N MET A 216 0.63 -15.62 -0.88
CA MET A 216 -0.77 -15.32 -1.21
C MET A 216 -1.69 -16.53 -0.96
N GLY A 217 -1.14 -17.75 -1.06
CA GLY A 217 -1.87 -18.98 -0.76
C GLY A 217 -2.40 -19.05 0.68
N SER A 218 -1.68 -18.49 1.66
CA SER A 218 -2.15 -18.42 3.05
C SER A 218 -3.38 -17.53 3.23
N TRP A 219 -3.67 -16.69 2.24
CA TRP A 219 -4.82 -15.78 2.22
C TRP A 219 -5.95 -16.28 1.31
N GLY A 220 -5.85 -17.50 0.78
CA GLY A 220 -6.88 -18.11 -0.08
C GLY A 220 -6.58 -18.07 -1.58
N ALA A 221 -5.40 -17.62 -2.02
CA ALA A 221 -5.05 -17.69 -3.44
C ALA A 221 -4.93 -19.17 -3.89
N PRO A 222 -5.30 -19.49 -5.14
CA PRO A 222 -5.33 -20.88 -5.60
C PRO A 222 -3.95 -21.46 -5.92
N SER A 223 -2.88 -20.66 -5.81
CA SER A 223 -1.50 -21.07 -6.06
C SER A 223 -0.59 -20.71 -4.89
N PRO A 224 0.53 -21.43 -4.69
CA PRO A 224 1.54 -21.03 -3.71
C PRO A 224 2.40 -19.90 -4.30
N LYS A 225 1.78 -18.77 -4.62
CA LYS A 225 2.49 -17.59 -5.14
C LYS A 225 3.17 -16.88 -3.97
N LEU A 226 4.50 -16.84 -3.99
CA LEU A 226 5.27 -15.94 -3.13
C LEU A 226 5.16 -14.52 -3.69
N SER A 227 4.74 -13.60 -2.84
CA SER A 227 4.66 -12.18 -3.10
C SER A 227 5.60 -11.41 -2.18
N MET A 228 5.89 -10.18 -2.56
CA MET A 228 6.58 -9.19 -1.76
C MET A 228 5.80 -7.88 -1.78
N GLY A 229 5.88 -7.15 -0.67
CA GLY A 229 5.30 -5.84 -0.49
C GLY A 229 6.38 -4.83 -0.10
N ILE A 230 6.32 -3.65 -0.71
CA ILE A 230 7.05 -2.45 -0.25
C ILE A 230 6.00 -1.45 0.20
N SER A 231 6.17 -0.82 1.37
CA SER A 231 5.12 0.06 1.91
C SER A 231 5.68 1.17 2.80
N SER A 232 4.91 2.24 2.96
CA SER A 232 5.11 3.23 4.03
C SER A 232 4.37 2.90 5.33
N MET A 233 3.47 1.91 5.34
CA MET A 233 2.72 1.53 6.54
C MET A 233 3.62 0.83 7.56
N PRO A 234 3.64 1.24 8.84
CA PRO A 234 4.12 0.35 9.88
C PRO A 234 3.20 -0.89 9.95
N TYR A 235 3.70 -2.01 10.45
CA TYR A 235 2.97 -3.29 10.61
C TYR A 235 2.80 -4.17 9.36
N ILE A 236 3.49 -3.89 8.24
CA ILE A 236 3.42 -4.81 7.08
C ILE A 236 4.00 -6.19 7.37
N ASP A 237 4.83 -6.32 8.41
CA ASP A 237 5.39 -7.57 8.88
C ASP A 237 4.31 -8.56 9.32
N GLU A 238 3.12 -8.10 9.72
CA GLU A 238 1.98 -8.99 9.98
C GLU A 238 1.44 -9.66 8.70
N LEU A 239 1.82 -9.20 7.51
CA LEU A 239 1.54 -9.92 6.27
C LEU A 239 2.39 -11.18 6.13
N LYS A 240 3.48 -11.32 6.91
CA LYS A 240 4.39 -12.46 6.86
C LYS A 240 3.64 -13.75 7.16
N THR A 241 3.41 -14.51 6.11
CA THR A 241 2.88 -15.87 6.21
C THR A 241 3.92 -16.89 5.82
N LYS A 242 3.71 -18.13 6.26
CA LYS A 242 4.45 -19.31 5.79
C LYS A 242 3.45 -20.29 5.21
N LEU A 243 3.88 -21.06 4.22
CA LEU A 243 3.21 -22.27 3.78
C LEU A 243 4.15 -23.44 4.08
N THR A 244 3.61 -24.50 4.67
CA THR A 244 4.29 -25.79 4.81
C THR A 244 4.56 -26.40 3.43
N GLN A 245 5.45 -27.39 3.37
CA GLN A 245 5.71 -28.11 2.13
C GLN A 245 4.45 -28.82 1.61
N PHE A 246 3.66 -29.39 2.50
CA PHE A 246 2.38 -30.05 2.18
C PHE A 246 1.37 -29.07 1.58
N GLU A 247 1.18 -27.89 2.17
CA GLU A 247 0.28 -26.87 1.63
C GLU A 247 0.75 -26.37 0.27
N ARG A 248 2.05 -26.16 0.08
CA ARG A 248 2.60 -25.79 -1.23
C ARG A 248 2.35 -26.87 -2.28
N ALA A 249 2.52 -28.14 -1.94
CA ALA A 249 2.24 -29.25 -2.84
C ALA A 249 0.74 -29.31 -3.21
N LYS A 250 -0.15 -29.17 -2.22
CA LYS A 250 -1.60 -29.15 -2.39
C LYS A 250 -2.09 -27.99 -3.27
N LEU A 251 -1.45 -26.82 -3.20
CA LEU A 251 -1.79 -25.69 -4.06
C LEU A 251 -1.21 -25.84 -5.48
N SER A 252 -0.01 -26.41 -5.59
CA SER A 252 0.64 -26.64 -6.90
C SER A 252 -0.09 -27.69 -7.74
N SER A 253 -0.72 -28.70 -7.13
CA SER A 253 -1.44 -29.76 -7.85
C SER A 253 -2.66 -29.26 -8.65
N LYS A 254 -3.09 -28.01 -8.44
CA LYS A 254 -4.20 -27.39 -9.18
C LYS A 254 -3.86 -26.99 -10.62
N GLY A 255 -2.66 -27.31 -11.12
CA GLY A 255 -2.30 -27.18 -12.54
C GLY A 255 -2.14 -25.75 -13.06
N ILE A 256 -1.92 -24.77 -12.17
CA ILE A 256 -1.79 -23.36 -12.55
C ILE A 256 -0.47 -23.10 -13.29
N ALA A 257 0.61 -23.72 -12.84
CA ALA A 257 1.90 -23.69 -13.51
C ALA A 257 2.12 -25.02 -14.23
N ILE A 258 2.53 -24.94 -15.50
CA ILE A 258 2.88 -26.10 -16.31
C ILE A 258 4.40 -26.23 -16.26
N VAL A 259 4.88 -27.33 -15.70
CA VAL A 259 6.31 -27.67 -15.69
C VAL A 259 6.56 -28.65 -16.82
N LYS A 260 7.41 -28.28 -17.78
CA LYS A 260 7.85 -29.16 -18.87
C LYS A 260 9.32 -29.52 -18.65
N VAL A 261 9.67 -30.79 -18.83
CA VAL A 261 11.07 -31.22 -18.87
C VAL A 261 11.47 -31.26 -20.34
N LEU A 262 12.48 -30.47 -20.71
CA LEU A 262 13.02 -30.46 -22.07
C LEU A 262 13.84 -31.74 -22.32
N PRO A 263 14.10 -32.13 -23.59
CA PRO A 263 14.95 -33.29 -23.91
C PRO A 263 16.34 -33.24 -23.26
N CYS A 264 16.88 -32.04 -23.01
CA CYS A 264 18.14 -31.83 -22.31
C CYS A 264 18.06 -31.96 -20.77
N GLY A 265 16.94 -32.43 -20.22
CA GLY A 265 16.70 -32.56 -18.78
C GLY A 265 16.37 -31.26 -18.04
N LYS A 266 16.48 -30.09 -18.69
CA LYS A 266 16.16 -28.79 -18.08
C LYS A 266 14.64 -28.64 -17.90
N LYS A 267 14.23 -28.22 -16.70
CA LYS A 267 12.83 -27.88 -16.40
C LYS A 267 12.52 -26.46 -16.88
N THR A 268 11.43 -26.30 -17.62
CA THR A 268 10.84 -25.00 -17.97
C THR A 268 9.48 -24.86 -17.29
N VAL A 269 9.14 -23.64 -16.89
CA VAL A 269 7.87 -23.33 -16.23
C VAL A 269 7.14 -22.32 -17.09
N SER A 270 5.90 -22.64 -17.47
CA SER A 270 5.00 -21.74 -18.17
C SER A 270 3.69 -21.56 -17.41
N GLY A 271 2.99 -20.45 -17.64
CA GLY A 271 1.64 -20.24 -17.13
C GLY A 271 0.63 -21.15 -17.84
N GLY A 272 -0.20 -21.84 -17.07
CA GLY A 272 -1.40 -22.49 -17.62
C GLY A 272 -2.54 -21.48 -17.88
N PRO A 273 -3.65 -21.93 -18.48
CA PRO A 273 -4.82 -21.06 -18.75
C PRO A 273 -5.40 -20.38 -17.49
N ALA A 274 -5.24 -21.03 -16.33
CA ALA A 274 -5.68 -20.50 -15.04
C ALA A 274 -4.75 -19.43 -14.45
N LEU A 275 -3.58 -19.13 -15.06
CA LEU A 275 -2.62 -18.17 -14.52
C LEU A 275 -3.24 -16.78 -14.34
N ARG A 276 -4.11 -16.35 -15.26
CA ARG A 276 -4.80 -15.05 -15.15
C ARG A 276 -5.65 -14.93 -13.89
N LYS A 277 -6.29 -16.02 -13.46
CA LYS A 277 -7.09 -16.04 -12.20
C LYS A 277 -6.23 -15.81 -10.96
N THR A 278 -4.93 -16.09 -11.03
CA THR A 278 -4.00 -15.85 -9.91
C THR A 278 -3.53 -14.41 -9.76
N GLN A 279 -3.90 -13.54 -10.70
CA GLN A 279 -3.63 -12.11 -10.63
C GLN A 279 -4.64 -11.39 -9.72
N ILE A 280 -5.74 -12.05 -9.35
CA ILE A 280 -6.77 -11.50 -8.47
C ILE A 280 -6.28 -11.63 -7.03
N TYR A 281 -6.33 -10.52 -6.27
CA TYR A 281 -6.06 -10.58 -4.84
C TYR A 281 -7.13 -11.43 -4.13
N PRO A 282 -6.73 -12.35 -3.25
CA PRO A 282 -7.70 -13.12 -2.49
C PRO A 282 -8.35 -12.25 -1.41
N SER A 283 -9.60 -12.54 -1.05
CA SER A 283 -10.38 -11.76 -0.08
C SER A 283 -9.72 -11.66 1.29
N GLY A 284 -9.05 -12.74 1.74
CA GLY A 284 -8.30 -12.75 3.00
C GLY A 284 -7.17 -11.72 3.02
N PHE A 285 -6.51 -11.50 1.87
CA PHE A 285 -5.45 -10.51 1.76
C PHE A 285 -6.02 -9.08 1.80
N ALA A 286 -7.13 -8.83 1.10
CA ALA A 286 -7.84 -7.55 1.16
C ALA A 286 -8.28 -7.21 2.60
N SER A 287 -8.80 -8.20 3.33
CA SER A 287 -9.16 -8.05 4.74
C SER A 287 -7.97 -7.74 5.60
N LYS A 288 -6.86 -8.45 5.43
CA LYS A 288 -5.67 -8.19 6.22
C LYS A 288 -5.12 -6.78 6.00
N LEU A 289 -5.11 -6.28 4.76
CA LEU A 289 -4.71 -4.89 4.48
C LEU A 289 -5.65 -3.88 5.14
N TYR A 290 -6.96 -4.13 5.14
CA TYR A 290 -7.94 -3.29 5.82
C TYR A 290 -7.67 -3.21 7.33
N ASP A 291 -7.42 -4.36 7.95
CA ASP A 291 -7.13 -4.44 9.39
C ASP A 291 -5.84 -3.69 9.73
N LEU A 292 -4.83 -3.79 8.88
CA LEU A 292 -3.56 -3.08 9.06
C LEU A 292 -3.73 -1.56 9.00
N ILE A 293 -4.41 -1.02 7.99
CA ILE A 293 -4.60 0.43 7.92
C ILE A 293 -5.48 0.93 9.08
N SER A 294 -6.48 0.13 9.49
CA SER A 294 -7.35 0.44 10.62
C SER A 294 -6.55 0.55 11.93
N LYS A 295 -5.59 -0.37 12.15
CA LYS A 295 -4.65 -0.30 13.28
C LYS A 295 -3.79 0.97 13.25
N VAL A 296 -3.28 1.34 12.08
CA VAL A 296 -2.47 2.57 11.92
C VAL A 296 -3.30 3.81 12.26
N LYS A 297 -4.51 3.92 11.73
CA LYS A 297 -5.44 5.03 12.03
C LYS A 297 -5.76 5.11 13.53
N ALA A 298 -6.08 3.97 14.16
CA ALA A 298 -6.36 3.92 15.59
C ALA A 298 -5.15 4.37 16.43
N PHE A 299 -3.94 3.99 16.02
CA PHE A 299 -2.70 4.41 16.68
C PHE A 299 -2.47 5.92 16.58
N ILE A 300 -2.71 6.53 15.40
CA ILE A 300 -2.59 7.99 15.20
C ILE A 300 -3.55 8.74 16.14
N VAL A 301 -4.81 8.30 16.22
CA VAL A 301 -5.82 8.89 17.10
C VAL A 301 -5.38 8.80 18.57
N LEU A 302 -4.88 7.65 19.00
CA LEU A 302 -4.39 7.45 20.37
C LEU A 302 -3.22 8.39 20.70
N VAL A 303 -2.24 8.51 19.79
CA VAL A 303 -1.08 9.42 19.98
C VAL A 303 -1.54 10.87 20.05
N GLY A 304 -2.43 11.30 19.15
CA GLY A 304 -2.99 12.66 19.16
C GLY A 304 -3.75 12.97 20.45
N ALA A 305 -4.52 12.02 20.97
CA ALA A 305 -5.20 12.15 22.25
C ALA A 305 -4.19 12.32 23.40
N VAL A 306 -3.19 11.43 23.51
CA VAL A 306 -2.14 11.49 24.56
C VAL A 306 -1.42 12.84 24.56
N GLN A 307 -1.06 13.35 23.37
CA GLN A 307 -0.40 14.66 23.23
C GLN A 307 -1.29 15.82 23.68
N SER A 308 -2.58 15.77 23.34
CA SER A 308 -3.57 16.79 23.70
C SER A 308 -3.81 16.88 25.21
N TYR A 309 -3.70 15.76 25.94
CA TYR A 309 -3.81 15.71 27.40
C TYR A 309 -2.56 16.22 28.15
N GLY A 310 -1.57 16.80 27.46
CA GLY A 310 -0.43 17.44 28.11
C GLY A 310 0.49 16.46 28.86
N ILE A 311 0.44 15.15 28.55
CA ILE A 311 1.32 14.13 29.13
C ILE A 311 2.71 14.22 28.46
N LYS A 312 3.33 15.40 28.50
CA LYS A 312 4.56 15.70 27.75
C LYS A 312 5.83 15.08 28.36
N ASN A 313 5.85 14.82 29.68
CA ASN A 313 7.14 14.60 30.38
C ASN A 313 7.37 13.18 30.94
N LYS A 314 6.41 12.25 30.87
CA LYS A 314 6.61 10.86 31.35
C LYS A 314 6.48 9.79 30.28
N PHE A 315 5.96 10.12 29.11
CA PHE A 315 5.70 9.13 28.06
C PHE A 315 6.87 8.95 27.09
N THR A 316 7.70 9.98 26.87
CA THR A 316 8.82 9.95 25.90
C THR A 316 9.85 8.85 26.21
N ARG A 317 10.24 8.65 27.48
CA ARG A 317 11.14 7.53 27.87
C ARG A 317 10.52 6.15 27.73
N THR A 318 9.22 6.03 27.97
CA THR A 318 8.49 4.77 27.78
C THR A 318 8.26 4.49 26.29
N TRP A 319 8.16 5.53 25.48
CA TRP A 319 7.93 5.47 24.04
C TRP A 319 9.10 4.88 23.27
N ASP A 320 10.35 5.28 23.57
CA ASP A 320 11.53 4.66 22.96
C ASP A 320 11.64 3.16 23.32
N HIS A 321 11.20 2.78 24.52
CA HIS A 321 11.11 1.38 24.95
C HIS A 321 9.93 0.61 24.33
N LEU A 322 8.81 1.27 24.04
CA LEU A 322 7.63 0.70 23.40
C LEU A 322 7.78 0.62 21.87
N ASN A 323 8.53 1.52 21.23
CA ASN A 323 8.87 1.44 19.81
C ASN A 323 9.81 0.26 19.51
N LEU A 324 10.62 -0.16 20.50
CA LEU A 324 11.48 -1.34 20.44
C LEU A 324 10.75 -2.65 20.85
N ASN A 325 9.58 -2.58 21.47
CA ASN A 325 8.84 -3.76 21.97
C ASN A 325 7.34 -3.78 21.62
N GLY A 326 6.90 -2.98 20.65
CA GLY A 326 5.47 -2.76 20.34
C GLY A 326 4.69 -4.05 20.06
N GLU A 327 5.36 -5.09 19.57
CA GLU A 327 4.82 -6.44 19.38
C GLU A 327 4.32 -7.10 20.68
N LYS A 328 4.93 -6.80 21.84
CA LYS A 328 4.56 -7.41 23.14
C LYS A 328 3.37 -6.73 23.82
N LEU A 329 3.09 -5.47 23.50
CA LEU A 329 1.98 -4.75 24.14
C LEU A 329 0.63 -5.15 23.51
N TRP A 330 0.60 -5.30 22.17
CA TRP A 330 -0.62 -5.65 21.44
C TRP A 330 -1.01 -7.13 21.53
N SER A 331 -0.04 -8.05 21.61
CA SER A 331 -0.30 -9.48 21.82
C SER A 331 -0.92 -9.82 23.18
N ARG A 332 -0.98 -8.84 24.10
CA ARG A 332 -1.58 -8.98 25.44
C ARG A 332 -2.95 -8.31 25.56
N ILE A 333 -3.42 -7.64 24.51
CA ILE A 333 -4.79 -7.13 24.44
C ILE A 333 -5.63 -8.24 23.83
N SER A 334 -6.36 -8.96 24.68
CA SER A 334 -7.30 -10.01 24.27
C SER A 334 -8.34 -9.48 23.26
N PRO A 335 -8.79 -10.28 22.28
CA PRO A 335 -9.92 -9.94 21.41
C PRO A 335 -11.21 -9.59 22.16
N THR A 336 -11.32 -9.94 23.44
CA THR A 336 -12.47 -9.66 24.30
C THR A 336 -12.44 -8.27 24.95
N GLY A 337 -11.39 -7.45 24.72
CA GLY A 337 -11.28 -6.11 25.29
C GLY A 337 -11.12 -6.08 26.82
N ARG A 338 -10.86 -7.22 27.47
CA ARG A 338 -10.51 -7.28 28.89
C ARG A 338 -9.02 -7.06 29.07
N PHE A 339 -8.69 -6.06 29.88
CA PHE A 339 -7.34 -5.78 30.34
C PHE A 339 -7.15 -6.51 31.66
N ASP A 340 -6.44 -7.64 31.65
CA ASP A 340 -6.10 -8.34 32.90
C ASP A 340 -5.04 -7.51 33.64
N GLY A 341 -5.45 -6.92 34.76
CA GLY A 341 -4.73 -5.88 35.51
C GLY A 341 -3.46 -6.34 36.25
N HIS A 342 -2.67 -7.27 35.71
CA HIS A 342 -1.36 -7.59 36.27
C HIS A 342 -0.30 -6.60 35.79
N CYS A 343 -0.17 -5.51 36.56
CA CYS A 343 0.92 -4.55 36.42
C CYS A 343 2.25 -5.21 36.87
N CYS A 344 3.10 -5.60 35.92
CA CYS A 344 4.45 -6.14 36.18
C CYS A 344 5.52 -5.05 36.41
N LEU A 345 5.15 -3.91 37.00
CA LEU A 345 6.14 -2.95 37.51
C LEU A 345 6.23 -3.20 39.01
N GLY A 346 7.39 -3.72 39.46
CA GLY A 346 7.62 -4.20 40.83
C GLY A 346 7.04 -3.30 41.93
N LYS A 347 6.67 -3.95 43.05
CA LYS A 347 5.89 -3.45 44.20
C LYS A 347 6.24 -2.05 44.76
N LYS A 348 7.33 -1.40 44.35
CA LYS A 348 7.73 -0.07 44.82
C LYS A 348 7.00 1.13 44.18
N TYR A 349 6.32 0.98 43.04
CA TYR A 349 5.66 2.11 42.36
C TYR A 349 4.13 2.16 42.46
N CYS A 350 3.49 1.19 43.11
CA CYS A 350 2.04 0.99 43.07
C CYS A 350 1.29 1.48 44.33
N ARG A 351 1.61 2.67 44.86
CA ARG A 351 0.86 3.26 45.99
C ARG A 351 0.03 4.51 45.67
N SER A 352 0.09 5.07 44.46
CA SER A 352 -0.88 6.10 44.05
C SER A 352 -1.03 6.15 42.53
N LYS A 353 -2.13 5.57 41.98
CA LYS A 353 -2.74 5.86 40.65
C LYS A 353 -3.57 4.70 40.07
N SER A 354 -4.53 4.16 40.81
CA SER A 354 -5.54 3.26 40.22
C SER A 354 -6.53 4.00 39.29
N VAL A 355 -6.71 5.32 39.47
CA VAL A 355 -7.74 6.11 38.77
C VAL A 355 -7.37 6.47 37.31
N SER A 356 -6.09 6.64 36.97
CA SER A 356 -5.70 7.05 35.61
C SER A 356 -5.69 5.91 34.60
N CYS A 357 -5.37 4.68 35.02
CA CYS A 357 -5.40 3.51 34.14
C CYS A 357 -6.84 3.07 33.81
N ALA A 358 -7.77 3.17 34.77
CA ALA A 358 -9.18 2.86 34.54
C ALA A 358 -9.84 3.82 33.53
N LYS A 359 -9.52 5.13 33.58
CA LYS A 359 -10.01 6.10 32.59
C LYS A 359 -9.46 5.86 31.17
N PHE A 360 -8.22 5.38 31.06
CA PHE A 360 -7.63 4.99 29.77
C PHE A 360 -8.31 3.76 29.16
N ALA A 361 -8.58 2.74 29.99
CA ALA A 361 -9.28 1.53 29.56
C ALA A 361 -10.73 1.81 29.16
N LEU A 362 -11.44 2.68 29.90
CA LEU A 362 -12.80 3.10 29.54
C LEU A 362 -12.82 3.89 28.23
N ALA A 363 -11.93 4.88 28.03
CA ALA A 363 -11.88 5.64 26.79
C ALA A 363 -11.59 4.76 25.56
N GLY A 364 -10.75 3.73 25.71
CA GLY A 364 -10.50 2.74 24.66
C GLY A 364 -11.69 1.79 24.41
N GLN A 365 -12.41 1.39 25.46
CA GLN A 365 -13.58 0.50 25.34
C GLN A 365 -14.82 1.18 24.77
N THR A 366 -15.04 2.47 25.05
CA THR A 366 -16.17 3.22 24.46
C THR A 366 -16.00 3.39 22.95
N TRP A 367 -14.76 3.42 22.46
CA TRP A 367 -14.46 3.59 21.03
C TRP A 367 -14.47 2.27 20.25
N LEU A 368 -14.13 1.13 20.87
CA LEU A 368 -14.26 -0.20 20.24
C LEU A 368 -15.73 -0.64 20.06
N ARG A 369 -16.68 0.10 20.63
CA ARG A 369 -18.13 -0.16 20.54
C ARG A 369 -18.89 0.82 19.63
N ALA A 370 -18.22 1.84 19.10
CA ALA A 370 -18.75 2.80 18.13
C ALA A 370 -18.08 2.54 16.77
#